data_AF-A0A7Y4VM02-F1
#
_entry.id   AF-A0A7Y4VM02-F1
#
_cell.length_a   1.000
_cell.length_b   1.000
_cell.length_c   1.000
_cell.angle_alpha   90.00
_cell.angle_beta   90.00
_cell.angle_gamma   90.00
#
_symmetry.space_group_name_H-M   'P 1'
#
loop_
_entity.id
_entity.type
_entity.pdbx_description
1 polymer ?
#
loop_
_entity_poly.entity_id
_entity_poly.type
_entity_poly.pdbx_seq_one_letter_code
_entity_poly.pdbx_strand_id
1 'polypeptide(L)'
;MSHPIIDRNLKFIQDHLETHTIFWIGNQIGVNKATMHRYAKLNGWKGKDMKQALSIEWSELMITTLKAKFPNTFNAELAKEVGVSPRTLIRKARQLGLEKEPGFLDKNRETITEMAKEKRPPNGQETIDRITELGIPFRFKKGNVPPSIRKYAPEVIEAIRTLSELKRKIKTYEKQD
;
A
#
# COMPACT_ATOMS: atom_id res chain seq x y z
N MET A 1 -30.60 6.48 -14.52
CA MET A 1 -29.72 6.34 -15.71
C MET A 1 -29.76 4.88 -16.12
N SER A 2 -30.14 4.63 -17.37
CA SER A 2 -30.26 3.32 -17.99
C SER A 2 -28.95 2.99 -18.71
N HIS A 3 -28.51 1.73 -18.67
CA HIS A 3 -27.36 1.26 -19.46
C HIS A 3 -27.89 0.19 -20.40
N PRO A 4 -27.94 0.45 -21.72
CA PRO A 4 -28.65 -0.40 -22.67
C PRO A 4 -28.25 -1.88 -22.60
N ILE A 5 -26.97 -2.15 -22.38
CA ILE A 5 -26.43 -3.50 -22.26
C ILE A 5 -26.86 -4.18 -20.94
N ILE A 6 -26.91 -3.45 -19.84
CA ILE A 6 -27.30 -3.98 -18.53
C ILE A 6 -28.81 -4.24 -18.53
N ASP A 7 -29.59 -3.30 -19.04
CA ASP A 7 -31.05 -3.41 -19.08
C ASP A 7 -31.52 -4.56 -19.98
N ARG A 8 -30.86 -4.76 -21.13
CA ARG A 8 -31.09 -5.91 -22.01
C ARG A 8 -30.79 -7.25 -21.32
N ASN A 9 -29.82 -7.28 -20.41
CA ASN A 9 -29.38 -8.48 -19.72
C ASN A 9 -29.88 -8.59 -18.27
N LEU A 10 -30.90 -7.81 -17.89
CA LEU A 10 -31.32 -7.68 -16.49
C LEU A 10 -31.67 -9.03 -15.84
N LYS A 11 -32.41 -9.88 -16.56
CA LYS A 11 -32.79 -11.22 -16.10
C LYS A 11 -31.58 -12.10 -15.83
N PHE A 12 -30.66 -12.16 -16.81
CA PHE A 12 -29.39 -12.89 -16.66
C PHE A 12 -28.60 -12.42 -15.43
N ILE A 13 -28.51 -11.10 -15.24
CA ILE A 13 -27.80 -10.55 -14.09
C ILE A 13 -28.45 -11.02 -12.79
N GLN A 14 -29.77 -10.85 -12.63
CA GLN A 14 -30.51 -11.20 -11.42
C GLN A 14 -30.37 -12.69 -11.06
N ASP A 15 -30.49 -13.58 -12.04
CA ASP A 15 -30.38 -15.04 -11.84
C ASP A 15 -28.99 -15.46 -11.32
N HIS A 16 -27.96 -14.65 -11.59
CA HIS A 16 -26.57 -14.98 -11.26
C HIS A 16 -26.00 -14.17 -10.08
N LEU A 17 -26.73 -13.18 -9.54
CA LEU A 17 -26.26 -12.32 -8.44
C LEU A 17 -25.91 -13.11 -7.17
N GLU A 18 -26.62 -14.20 -6.88
CA GLU A 18 -26.41 -15.01 -5.67
C GLU A 18 -25.26 -16.01 -5.81
N THR A 19 -24.97 -16.45 -7.04
CA THR A 19 -24.05 -17.56 -7.31
C THR A 19 -22.69 -17.08 -7.80
N HIS A 20 -22.65 -15.96 -8.53
CA HIS A 20 -21.45 -15.44 -9.19
C HIS A 20 -21.07 -14.05 -8.69
N THR A 21 -19.81 -13.68 -8.90
CA THR A 21 -19.32 -12.34 -8.59
C THR A 21 -19.84 -11.36 -9.62
N ILE A 22 -20.12 -10.12 -9.22
CA ILE A 22 -20.57 -9.09 -10.17
C ILE A 22 -19.54 -8.79 -11.27
N PHE A 23 -18.26 -9.06 -10.98
CA PHE A 23 -17.19 -9.02 -11.97
C PHE A 23 -17.35 -10.09 -13.05
N TRP A 24 -17.64 -11.33 -12.65
CA TRP A 24 -17.86 -12.43 -13.59
C TRP A 24 -19.06 -12.14 -14.49
N ILE A 25 -20.17 -11.69 -13.90
CA ILE A 25 -21.39 -11.32 -14.64
C ILE A 25 -21.09 -10.20 -15.64
N GLY A 26 -20.36 -9.17 -15.22
CA GLY A 26 -19.92 -8.07 -16.09
C GLY A 26 -19.14 -8.54 -17.30
N ASN A 27 -18.18 -9.46 -17.10
CA ASN A 27 -17.40 -10.02 -18.20
C ASN A 27 -18.27 -10.79 -19.22
N GLN A 28 -19.29 -11.52 -18.76
CA GLN A 28 -20.19 -12.26 -19.67
C GLN A 28 -21.02 -11.35 -20.57
N ILE A 29 -21.42 -10.18 -20.06
CA ILE A 29 -22.23 -9.21 -20.82
C ILE A 29 -21.41 -8.09 -21.47
N GLY A 30 -20.07 -8.14 -21.38
CA GLY A 30 -19.18 -7.12 -21.95
C GLY A 30 -19.18 -5.78 -21.22
N VAL A 31 -19.48 -5.77 -19.91
CA VAL A 31 -19.50 -4.56 -19.07
C VAL A 31 -18.41 -4.64 -18.01
N ASN A 32 -17.61 -3.57 -17.90
CA ASN A 32 -16.54 -3.53 -16.92
C ASN A 32 -17.06 -3.53 -15.46
N LYS A 33 -16.18 -3.95 -14.55
CA LYS A 33 -16.47 -4.09 -13.11
C LYS A 33 -17.03 -2.82 -12.47
N ALA A 34 -16.47 -1.65 -12.80
CA ALA A 34 -16.82 -0.39 -12.17
C ALA A 34 -18.24 0.05 -12.53
N THR A 35 -18.61 -0.10 -13.82
CA THR A 35 -19.95 0.17 -14.32
C THR A 35 -20.95 -0.77 -13.65
N MET A 36 -20.65 -2.08 -13.57
CA MET A 36 -21.52 -3.04 -12.88
C MET A 36 -21.73 -2.69 -11.40
N HIS A 37 -20.67 -2.36 -10.66
CA HIS A 37 -20.80 -1.94 -9.26
C HIS A 37 -21.61 -0.66 -9.11
N ARG A 38 -21.44 0.33 -9.99
CA ARG A 38 -22.21 1.58 -9.96
C ARG A 38 -23.69 1.30 -10.18
N TYR A 39 -24.03 0.47 -11.16
CA TYR A 39 -25.41 0.09 -11.46
C TYR A 39 -26.04 -0.72 -10.34
N ALA A 40 -25.34 -1.71 -9.81
CA ALA A 40 -25.81 -2.48 -8.67
C ALA A 40 -26.08 -1.61 -7.45
N LYS A 41 -25.18 -0.65 -7.15
CA LYS A 41 -25.37 0.29 -6.04
C LYS A 41 -26.58 1.19 -6.23
N LEU A 42 -26.79 1.72 -7.44
CA LEU A 42 -27.94 2.59 -7.75
C LEU A 42 -29.27 1.84 -7.68
N ASN A 43 -29.30 0.57 -8.06
CA ASN A 43 -30.49 -0.27 -8.05
C ASN A 43 -30.65 -1.12 -6.78
N GLY A 44 -29.78 -0.94 -5.79
CA GLY A 44 -29.82 -1.67 -4.52
C GLY A 44 -29.60 -3.18 -4.64
N TRP A 45 -28.96 -3.65 -5.70
CA TRP A 45 -28.71 -5.08 -5.90
C TRP A 45 -27.76 -5.63 -4.84
N LYS A 46 -28.10 -6.81 -4.31
CA LYS A 46 -27.29 -7.56 -3.37
C LYS A 46 -26.89 -8.87 -4.04
N GLY A 47 -25.67 -9.33 -3.78
CA GLY A 47 -25.11 -10.50 -4.42
C GLY A 47 -23.93 -11.06 -3.64
N LYS A 48 -23.40 -12.19 -4.10
CA LYS A 48 -22.39 -13.00 -3.42
C LYS A 48 -21.19 -12.22 -2.91
N ASP A 49 -20.66 -11.32 -3.74
CA ASP A 49 -19.49 -10.48 -3.47
C ASP A 49 -19.84 -9.02 -3.17
N MET A 50 -21.12 -8.66 -3.19
CA MET A 50 -21.64 -7.33 -2.87
C MET A 50 -22.16 -7.26 -1.43
N LYS A 51 -21.58 -8.06 -0.53
CA LYS A 51 -21.84 -7.95 0.90
C LYS A 51 -21.50 -6.53 1.34
N GLN A 52 -22.48 -5.87 1.97
CA GLN A 52 -22.28 -4.55 2.55
C GLN A 52 -21.09 -4.62 3.50
N ALA A 53 -20.18 -3.65 3.41
CA ALA A 53 -19.15 -3.49 4.43
C ALA A 53 -19.90 -3.41 5.77
N LEU A 54 -19.65 -4.37 6.67
CA LEU A 54 -20.26 -4.40 7.99
C LEU A 54 -20.02 -3.04 8.63
N SER A 55 -21.09 -2.25 8.75
CA SER A 55 -21.02 -0.93 9.38
C SER A 55 -20.97 -1.17 10.88
N ILE A 56 -19.88 -0.75 11.50
CA ILE A 56 -19.74 -0.83 12.95
C ILE A 56 -20.43 0.38 13.55
N GLU A 57 -21.34 0.12 14.48
CA GLU A 57 -21.87 1.16 15.38
C GLU A 57 -20.84 1.43 16.47
N TRP A 58 -20.42 2.69 16.58
CA TRP A 58 -19.42 3.10 17.57
C TRP A 58 -20.12 3.43 18.88
N SER A 59 -19.95 2.59 19.90
CA SER A 59 -20.44 2.91 21.24
C SER A 59 -19.63 4.05 21.86
N GLU A 60 -20.23 4.72 22.84
CA GLU A 60 -19.56 5.80 23.57
C GLU A 60 -18.28 5.32 24.25
N LEU A 61 -18.32 4.12 24.85
CA LEU A 61 -17.15 3.48 25.47
C LEU A 61 -16.01 3.23 24.48
N MET A 62 -16.33 2.85 23.23
CA MET A 62 -15.31 2.67 22.19
C MET A 62 -14.67 4.00 21.81
N ILE A 63 -15.46 5.07 21.73
CA ILE A 63 -14.98 6.41 21.39
C ILE A 63 -14.12 6.97 22.54
N THR A 64 -14.53 6.81 23.80
CA THR A 64 -13.75 7.27 24.95
C THR A 64 -12.43 6.51 25.06
N THR A 65 -12.46 5.19 24.91
CA THR A 65 -11.24 4.35 24.85
C THR A 65 -10.31 4.77 23.72
N LEU A 66 -10.87 5.01 22.53
CA LEU A 66 -10.11 5.47 21.37
C LEU A 66 -9.44 6.83 21.65
N LYS A 67 -10.18 7.82 22.18
CA LYS A 67 -9.63 9.15 22.49
C LYS A 67 -8.51 9.08 23.54
N ALA A 68 -8.69 8.27 24.59
CA ALA A 68 -7.73 8.17 25.68
C ALA A 68 -6.43 7.47 25.27
N LYS A 69 -6.54 6.39 24.48
CA LYS A 69 -5.39 5.51 24.21
C LYS A 69 -4.73 5.75 22.86
N PHE A 70 -5.45 6.29 21.87
CA PHE A 70 -4.90 6.46 20.51
C PHE A 70 -3.56 7.18 20.46
N PRO A 71 -3.30 8.26 21.23
CA PRO A 71 -2.02 8.97 21.12
C PRO A 71 -0.79 8.13 21.51
N ASN A 72 -0.98 7.14 22.39
CA ASN A 72 0.10 6.45 23.11
C ASN A 72 0.20 4.93 22.86
N THR A 73 -0.68 4.34 22.05
CA THR A 73 -0.69 2.88 21.82
C THR A 73 -0.57 2.52 20.34
N PHE A 74 -0.18 1.27 20.04
CA PHE A 74 -0.18 0.79 18.67
C PHE A 74 -1.60 0.54 18.16
N ASN A 75 -1.85 0.92 16.90
CA ASN A 75 -3.19 0.79 16.30
C ASN A 75 -3.68 -0.67 16.25
N ALA A 76 -2.77 -1.65 16.15
CA ALA A 76 -3.13 -3.06 16.11
C ALA A 76 -3.62 -3.56 17.48
N GLU A 77 -2.96 -3.15 18.55
CA GLU A 77 -3.33 -3.50 19.93
C GLU A 77 -4.64 -2.82 20.32
N LEU A 78 -4.76 -1.51 20.06
CA LEU A 78 -5.97 -0.77 20.36
C LEU A 78 -7.16 -1.29 19.56
N ALA A 79 -6.95 -1.72 18.31
CA ALA A 79 -7.98 -2.33 17.49
C ALA A 79 -8.46 -3.67 18.07
N LYS A 80 -7.53 -4.48 18.61
CA LYS A 80 -7.86 -5.73 19.30
C LYS A 80 -8.66 -5.48 20.57
N GLU A 81 -8.28 -4.45 21.34
CA GLU A 81 -9.00 -4.05 22.56
C GLU A 81 -10.43 -3.57 22.26
N VAL A 82 -10.58 -2.71 21.24
CA VAL A 82 -11.87 -2.13 20.84
C VAL A 82 -12.74 -3.14 20.06
N GLY A 83 -12.17 -4.27 19.62
CA GLY A 83 -12.89 -5.31 18.88
C GLY A 83 -13.17 -4.95 17.42
N VAL A 84 -12.33 -4.13 16.80
CA VAL A 84 -12.50 -3.66 15.41
C VAL A 84 -11.27 -3.93 14.55
N SER A 85 -11.43 -3.89 13.22
CA SER A 85 -10.27 -3.92 12.33
C SER A 85 -9.39 -2.67 12.52
N PRO A 86 -8.05 -2.78 12.47
CA PRO A 86 -7.14 -1.62 12.50
C PRO A 86 -7.50 -0.55 11.47
N ARG A 87 -7.97 -0.97 10.28
CA ARG A 87 -8.38 -0.04 9.22
C ARG A 87 -9.62 0.77 9.62
N THR A 88 -10.59 0.12 10.25
CA THR A 88 -11.82 0.76 10.74
C THR A 88 -11.51 1.73 11.87
N LEU A 89 -10.61 1.34 12.79
CA LEU A 89 -10.13 2.19 13.87
C LEU A 89 -9.43 3.45 13.35
N ILE A 90 -8.48 3.31 12.42
CA ILE A 90 -7.75 4.45 11.84
C ILE A 90 -8.71 5.40 11.13
N ARG A 91 -9.69 4.87 10.38
CA ARG A 91 -10.70 5.71 9.73
C ARG A 91 -11.50 6.51 10.75
N LYS A 92 -11.88 5.91 11.87
CA LYS A 92 -12.60 6.62 12.94
C LYS A 92 -11.72 7.64 13.65
N ALA A 93 -10.47 7.30 13.95
CA ALA A 93 -9.51 8.24 14.54
C ALA A 93 -9.33 9.49 13.67
N ARG A 94 -9.20 9.31 12.35
CA ARG A 94 -9.16 10.44 11.38
C ARG A 94 -10.44 11.27 11.38
N GLN A 95 -11.61 10.63 11.46
CA GLN A 95 -12.89 11.34 11.56
C GLN A 95 -12.97 12.20 12.83
N LEU A 96 -12.33 11.75 13.92
CA LEU A 96 -12.28 12.45 15.21
C LEU A 96 -11.10 13.43 15.34
N GLY A 97 -10.25 13.55 14.31
CA GLY A 97 -9.05 14.41 14.35
C GLY A 97 -7.98 13.94 15.33
N LEU A 98 -7.92 12.65 15.64
CA LEU A 98 -6.94 12.10 16.58
C LEU A 98 -5.60 11.84 15.89
N GLU A 99 -4.53 12.26 16.55
CA GLU A 99 -3.14 12.06 16.11
C GLU A 99 -2.34 11.28 17.17
N LYS A 100 -1.15 10.83 16.78
CA LYS A 100 -0.20 10.22 17.72
C LYS A 100 0.55 11.31 18.47
N GLU A 101 0.98 11.01 19.69
CA GLU A 101 1.88 11.90 20.43
C GLU A 101 3.15 12.18 19.60
N PRO A 102 3.66 13.43 19.59
CA PRO A 102 4.93 13.75 18.96
C PRO A 102 6.05 12.82 19.46
N GLY A 103 6.83 12.26 18.54
CA GLY A 103 7.92 11.33 18.86
C GLY A 103 7.47 9.93 19.29
N PHE A 104 6.17 9.61 19.29
CA PHE A 104 5.69 8.24 19.57
C PHE A 104 6.34 7.22 18.63
N LEU A 105 6.44 7.53 17.33
CA LEU A 105 7.04 6.64 16.34
C LEU A 105 8.55 6.47 16.54
N ASP A 106 9.24 7.55 16.92
CA ASP A 106 10.69 7.52 17.14
C ASP A 106 11.05 6.70 18.37
N LYS A 107 10.33 6.89 19.48
CA LYS A 107 10.49 6.11 20.72
C LYS A 107 10.28 4.60 20.49
N ASN A 108 9.41 4.24 19.56
CA ASN A 108 9.01 2.86 19.30
C ASN A 108 9.63 2.26 18.02
N ARG A 109 10.64 2.93 17.45
CA ARG A 109 11.20 2.57 16.14
C ARG A 109 11.74 1.14 16.09
N GLU A 110 12.40 0.70 17.16
CA GLU A 110 12.95 -0.66 17.26
C GLU A 110 11.83 -1.70 17.22
N THR A 111 10.81 -1.54 18.06
CA THR A 111 9.63 -2.40 18.09
C THR A 111 8.91 -2.45 16.74
N ILE A 112 8.76 -1.29 16.08
CA ILE A 112 8.17 -1.20 14.73
C ILE A 112 9.00 -2.01 13.73
N THR A 113 10.33 -1.95 13.83
CA THR A 113 11.25 -2.67 12.96
C THR A 113 11.13 -4.18 13.14
N GLU A 114 11.08 -4.66 14.38
CA GLU A 114 10.88 -6.08 14.68
C GLU A 114 9.51 -6.59 14.21
N MET A 115 8.43 -5.86 14.49
CA MET A 115 7.10 -6.20 13.96
C MET A 115 7.06 -6.26 12.42
N ALA A 116 7.83 -5.41 11.73
CA ALA A 116 7.90 -5.41 10.29
C ALA A 116 8.65 -6.64 9.75
N LYS A 117 9.76 -7.04 10.40
CA LYS A 117 10.50 -8.27 10.07
C LYS A 117 9.64 -9.51 10.27
N GLU A 118 8.87 -9.57 11.36
CA GLU A 118 7.99 -10.71 11.64
C GLU A 118 6.90 -10.86 10.57
N LYS A 119 6.25 -9.76 10.16
CA LYS A 119 5.18 -9.79 9.15
C LYS A 119 5.66 -10.02 7.73
N ARG A 120 6.91 -9.67 7.45
CA ARG A 120 7.58 -9.91 6.18
C ARG A 120 8.73 -10.85 6.47
N PRO A 121 8.45 -12.14 6.74
CA PRO A 121 9.54 -13.09 6.85
C PRO A 121 10.39 -12.95 5.58
N PRO A 122 11.72 -12.97 5.69
CA PRO A 122 12.55 -12.95 4.51
C PRO A 122 12.02 -14.00 3.55
N ASN A 123 11.85 -13.63 2.28
CA ASN A 123 11.57 -14.62 1.25
C ASN A 123 12.54 -15.80 1.47
N GLY A 124 12.09 -17.04 1.29
CA GLY A 124 12.95 -18.20 1.50
C GLY A 124 14.31 -17.97 0.86
N GLN A 125 15.39 -18.35 1.56
CA GLN A 125 16.77 -18.00 1.20
C GLN A 125 17.05 -18.19 -0.30
N GLU A 126 16.51 -19.25 -0.90
CA GLU A 126 16.54 -19.55 -2.34
C GLU A 126 16.04 -18.41 -3.26
N THR A 127 14.97 -17.71 -2.88
CA THR A 127 14.45 -16.57 -3.66
C THR A 127 15.36 -15.35 -3.54
N ILE A 128 15.93 -15.11 -2.36
CA ILE A 128 16.90 -14.03 -2.15
C ILE A 128 18.18 -14.32 -2.91
N ASP A 129 18.67 -15.56 -2.86
CA ASP A 129 19.86 -16.02 -3.57
C ASP A 129 19.65 -15.90 -5.07
N ARG A 130 18.52 -16.39 -5.60
CA ARG A 130 18.18 -16.25 -7.03
C ARG A 130 18.10 -14.80 -7.48
N ILE A 131 17.49 -13.91 -6.70
CA ILE A 131 17.44 -12.47 -7.01
C ILE A 131 18.86 -11.87 -6.97
N THR A 132 19.66 -12.28 -5.98
CA THR A 132 21.03 -11.81 -5.81
C THR A 132 21.90 -12.26 -6.97
N GLU A 133 21.85 -13.53 -7.34
CA GLU A 133 22.52 -14.17 -8.48
C GLU A 133 22.18 -13.49 -9.80
N LEU A 134 20.88 -13.30 -10.08
CA LEU A 134 20.42 -12.57 -11.27
C LEU A 134 20.91 -11.11 -11.28
N GLY A 135 21.13 -10.52 -10.10
CA GLY A 135 21.64 -9.17 -9.92
C GLY A 135 23.17 -9.05 -10.01
N ILE A 136 23.94 -10.14 -9.88
CA ILE A 136 25.42 -10.13 -9.91
C ILE A 136 25.98 -9.47 -11.19
N PRO A 137 25.46 -9.75 -12.41
CA PRO A 137 25.96 -9.13 -13.64
C PRO A 137 25.78 -7.62 -13.67
N PHE A 138 24.75 -7.11 -13.00
CA PHE A 138 24.37 -5.69 -12.96
C PHE A 138 24.94 -4.95 -11.74
N ARG A 139 25.63 -5.65 -10.84
CA ARG A 139 26.26 -5.05 -9.66
C ARG A 139 27.41 -4.15 -10.12
N PHE A 140 27.52 -2.98 -9.49
CA PHE A 140 28.61 -2.05 -9.77
C PHE A 140 29.96 -2.71 -9.49
N LYS A 141 30.87 -2.68 -10.47
CA LYS A 141 32.27 -3.10 -10.33
C LYS A 141 33.15 -1.86 -10.23
N LYS A 142 34.05 -1.79 -9.26
CA LYS A 142 34.99 -0.67 -9.11
C LYS A 142 35.78 -0.52 -10.43
N GLY A 143 35.78 0.69 -11.00
CA GLY A 143 36.39 0.97 -12.30
C GLY A 143 35.45 0.84 -13.51
N ASN A 144 34.24 0.28 -13.35
CA ASN A 144 33.26 0.21 -14.42
C ASN A 144 32.83 1.63 -14.85
N VAL A 145 33.04 1.95 -16.13
CA VAL A 145 32.62 3.23 -16.72
C VAL A 145 31.22 3.04 -17.32
N PRO A 146 30.21 3.83 -16.92
CA PRO A 146 28.89 3.76 -17.52
C PRO A 146 28.94 3.90 -19.04
N PRO A 147 28.09 3.19 -19.80
CA PRO A 147 28.07 3.27 -21.28
C PRO A 147 27.92 4.71 -21.80
N SER A 148 27.21 5.57 -21.08
CA SER A 148 27.03 6.98 -21.41
C SER A 148 28.32 7.81 -21.39
N ILE A 149 29.32 7.39 -20.61
CA ILE A 149 30.61 8.07 -20.42
C ILE A 149 31.72 7.39 -21.23
N ARG A 150 31.57 6.10 -21.56
CA ARG A 150 32.58 5.31 -22.31
C ARG A 150 32.92 5.86 -23.70
N LYS A 151 32.05 6.69 -24.28
CA LYS A 151 32.24 7.33 -25.59
C LYS A 151 33.28 8.46 -25.61
N TYR A 152 33.73 8.92 -24.45
CA TYR A 152 34.69 10.03 -24.35
C TYR A 152 36.13 9.55 -24.23
N ALA A 153 37.08 10.43 -24.53
CA ALA A 153 38.51 10.16 -24.36
C ALA A 153 38.88 9.89 -22.87
N PRO A 154 39.92 9.10 -22.59
CA PRO A 154 40.29 8.70 -21.22
C PRO A 154 40.45 9.88 -20.24
N GLU A 155 41.04 10.97 -20.71
CA GLU A 155 41.26 12.20 -19.95
C GLU A 155 39.94 12.85 -19.50
N VAL A 156 38.94 12.86 -20.39
CA VAL A 156 37.60 13.39 -20.10
C VAL A 156 36.85 12.50 -19.11
N ILE A 157 37.00 11.17 -19.22
CA ILE A 157 36.42 10.22 -18.26
C ILE A 157 36.96 10.47 -16.86
N GLU A 158 38.26 10.70 -16.74
CA GLU A 158 38.91 10.97 -15.45
C GLU A 158 38.50 12.32 -14.86
N ALA A 159 38.38 13.36 -15.69
CA ALA A 159 37.83 14.65 -15.28
C ALA A 159 36.38 14.55 -14.76
N ILE A 160 35.54 13.71 -15.38
CA ILE A 160 34.17 13.48 -14.92
C ILE A 160 34.15 12.79 -13.55
N ARG A 161 35.06 11.83 -13.32
CA ARG A 161 35.20 11.14 -12.02
C ARG A 161 35.61 12.09 -10.92
N THR A 162 36.67 12.87 -11.14
CA THR A 162 37.17 13.85 -10.15
C THR A 162 36.11 14.91 -9.82
N LEU A 163 35.40 15.42 -10.84
CA LEU A 163 34.27 16.33 -10.64
C LEU A 163 33.16 15.69 -9.78
N SER A 164 32.83 14.42 -10.02
CA SER A 164 31.80 13.69 -9.26
C SER A 164 32.18 13.48 -7.81
N GLU A 165 33.47 13.26 -7.53
CA GLU A 165 34.00 13.13 -6.16
C GLU A 165 34.00 14.46 -5.43
N LEU A 166 34.43 15.55 -6.09
CA LEU A 166 34.38 16.91 -5.54
C LEU A 166 32.94 17.30 -5.18
N LYS A 167 31.98 17.04 -6.06
CA LYS A 167 30.54 17.28 -5.79
C LYS A 167 30.05 16.54 -4.55
N ARG A 168 30.50 15.30 -4.33
CA ARG A 168 30.15 14.55 -3.11
C ARG A 168 30.77 15.18 -1.87
N LYS A 169 32.04 15.59 -1.93
CA LYS A 169 32.74 16.26 -0.82
C LYS A 169 32.05 17.56 -0.43
N ILE A 170 31.73 18.42 -1.40
CA ILE A 170 31.01 19.68 -1.17
C ILE A 170 29.69 19.40 -0.45
N LYS A 171 28.90 18.44 -0.95
CA LYS A 171 27.63 18.04 -0.33
C LYS A 171 27.76 17.51 1.10
N THR A 172 28.89 16.86 1.44
CA THR A 172 29.14 16.44 2.83
C THR A 172 29.46 17.62 3.73
N TYR A 173 30.19 18.63 3.24
CA TYR A 173 30.46 19.86 4.01
C TYR A 173 29.19 20.70 4.23
N GLU A 174 28.35 20.87 3.20
CA GLU A 174 27.06 21.60 3.31
C GLU A 174 26.05 20.98 4.30
N LYS A 175 26.27 19.73 4.74
CA LYS A 175 25.43 19.04 5.72
C LYS A 175 25.96 19.13 7.15
N GLN A 176 27.18 19.63 7.32
CA GLN A 176 27.83 19.79 8.62
C GLN A 176 27.58 21.19 9.23
N ASP A 177 27.16 22.15 8.41
CA ASP A 177 26.55 23.42 8.81
C ASP A 177 25.03 23.27 8.98
#